data_AF-A0A8T3L514-F1
#
_entry.id   AF-A0A8T3L514-F1
#
_cell.length_a   1.000
_cell.length_b   1.000
_cell.length_c   1.000
_cell.angle_alpha   90.00
_cell.angle_beta   90.00
_cell.angle_gamma   90.00
#
_symmetry.space_group_name_H-M   'P 1'
#
loop_
_entity.id
_entity.type
_entity.pdbx_description
1 polymer ?
#
loop_
_entity_poly.entity_id
_entity_poly.type
_entity_poly.pdbx_seq_one_letter_code
_entity_poly.pdbx_strand_id
1 'polypeptide(L)'
;RRVCCERPTPTADYQPSFHSPWLAASGSWEGELWCATKFLNDINIRLSASVVKITDHHHREIAIQFSDITDIKEQERQLLERATRDPLTSLPNRNLFLDRLENAVSLSERGGQSFALLFIDLDYFKSVNDRLGHKYGDQLLIEVAARLNQCLRRSDTVARVGGDEFTAVVTNTINCTHIEIITKKINAAIAKPFDLDGKKVCITCSIGISRYPDDAQDIEYLLHTADLAMYHAKQKGRNTSSFFLPEMDGDTTDEAGKEVGS
;
A
#
# COMPACT_ATOMS: atom_id res chain seq x y z
N ARG A 1 -22.15 25.11 -1.20
CA ARG A 1 -21.86 23.81 -1.85
C ARG A 1 -20.34 23.70 -1.93
N ARG A 2 -19.71 22.73 -1.25
CA ARG A 2 -18.26 22.48 -1.40
C ARG A 2 -18.00 21.94 -2.79
N VAL A 3 -17.11 22.56 -3.54
CA VAL A 3 -16.61 22.04 -4.81
C VAL A 3 -15.11 21.89 -4.66
N CYS A 4 -14.61 20.66 -4.79
CA CYS A 4 -13.18 20.37 -4.82
C CYS A 4 -12.77 20.26 -6.29
N CYS A 5 -11.80 21.05 -6.73
CA CYS A 5 -11.24 20.92 -8.07
C CYS A 5 -10.02 19.99 -8.00
N GLU A 6 -10.10 18.83 -8.65
CA GLU A 6 -8.95 17.92 -8.79
C GLU A 6 -7.85 18.54 -9.65
N ARG A 7 -6.59 18.15 -9.36
CA ARG A 7 -5.39 18.58 -10.07
C ARG A 7 -5.54 18.29 -11.57
N PRO A 8 -5.52 19.29 -12.47
CA PRO A 8 -5.51 19.01 -13.91
C PRO A 8 -4.23 18.25 -14.27
N THR A 9 -4.33 17.20 -15.08
CA THR A 9 -3.18 16.67 -15.81
C THR A 9 -2.60 17.79 -16.68
N PRO A 10 -1.27 17.90 -16.82
CA PRO A 10 -0.64 19.01 -17.53
C PRO A 10 -0.91 18.86 -19.03
N THR A 11 -2.04 19.40 -19.47
CA THR A 11 -2.34 19.70 -20.86
C THR A 11 -2.34 21.22 -20.99
N ALA A 12 -1.67 21.70 -22.02
CA ALA A 12 -1.05 23.03 -22.09
C ALA A 12 -2.01 24.24 -22.19
N ASP A 13 -3.29 24.11 -21.86
CA ASP A 13 -4.28 25.20 -21.99
C ASP A 13 -5.31 25.21 -20.85
N TYR A 14 -4.87 25.10 -19.59
CA TYR A 14 -5.75 25.42 -18.47
C TYR A 14 -5.73 26.93 -18.19
N GLN A 15 -6.61 27.67 -18.89
CA GLN A 15 -7.04 28.98 -18.40
C GLN A 15 -8.08 28.74 -17.30
N PRO A 16 -7.84 29.11 -16.03
CA PRO A 16 -8.89 29.10 -15.02
C PRO A 16 -9.89 30.19 -15.39
N SER A 17 -10.84 29.88 -16.27
CA SER A 17 -11.98 30.74 -16.48
C SER A 17 -12.81 30.70 -15.20
N PHE A 18 -12.66 31.72 -14.35
CA PHE A 18 -13.64 32.09 -13.33
C PHE A 18 -14.94 32.55 -14.02
N HIS A 19 -15.51 31.74 -14.92
CA HIS A 19 -16.92 31.89 -15.22
C HIS A 19 -17.65 31.52 -13.93
N SER A 20 -18.38 32.49 -13.41
CA SER A 20 -19.04 32.48 -12.12
C SER A 20 -20.55 32.17 -12.22
N PRO A 21 -21.03 31.07 -12.86
CA PRO A 21 -22.45 30.76 -12.85
C PRO A 21 -22.94 30.34 -11.44
N TRP A 22 -22.04 29.99 -10.50
CA TRP A 22 -22.41 29.51 -9.18
C TRP A 22 -22.60 30.62 -8.12
N LEU A 23 -21.83 31.71 -8.17
CA LEU A 23 -22.05 32.90 -7.31
C LEU A 23 -23.38 33.59 -7.64
N ALA A 24 -23.85 33.46 -8.88
CA ALA A 24 -25.11 34.02 -9.35
C ALA A 24 -26.34 33.35 -8.72
N ALA A 25 -26.23 32.09 -8.24
CA ALA A 25 -27.38 31.31 -7.76
C ALA A 25 -27.58 31.35 -6.23
N SER A 26 -26.50 31.44 -5.43
CA SER A 26 -26.57 31.30 -3.96
C SER A 26 -26.00 32.47 -3.15
N GLY A 27 -25.38 33.47 -3.79
CA GLY A 27 -24.79 34.64 -3.11
C GLY A 27 -23.53 34.33 -2.27
N SER A 28 -23.15 33.07 -2.13
CA SER A 28 -21.91 32.63 -1.48
C SER A 28 -21.37 31.31 -2.04
N TRP A 29 -20.08 31.07 -1.84
CA TRP A 29 -19.36 29.85 -2.22
C TRP A 29 -18.16 29.61 -1.32
N GLU A 30 -17.80 28.34 -1.17
CA GLU A 30 -16.64 27.89 -0.44
C GLU A 30 -16.08 26.65 -1.14
N GLY A 31 -14.76 26.60 -1.34
CA GLY A 31 -14.09 25.47 -1.96
C GLY A 31 -12.57 25.48 -1.77
N GLU A 32 -11.95 24.37 -2.15
CA GLU A 32 -10.49 24.21 -2.15
C GLU A 32 -10.00 24.22 -3.60
N LEU A 33 -8.97 25.01 -3.86
CA LEU A 33 -8.43 25.29 -5.19
C LEU A 33 -6.93 25.07 -5.20
N TRP A 34 -6.45 24.46 -6.28
CA TRP A 34 -5.03 24.47 -6.63
C TRP A 34 -4.72 25.77 -7.38
N CYS A 35 -3.73 26.53 -6.91
CA CYS A 35 -3.28 27.76 -7.56
C CYS A 35 -1.82 27.64 -7.96
N ALA A 36 -1.56 27.64 -9.27
CA ALA A 36 -0.22 27.83 -9.81
C ALA A 36 0.07 29.34 -9.81
N THR A 37 1.06 29.77 -9.03
CA THR A 37 1.42 31.19 -8.96
C THR A 37 2.57 31.50 -9.92
N LYS A 38 2.68 32.76 -10.39
CA LYS A 38 3.78 33.17 -11.29
C LYS A 38 5.18 33.19 -10.61
N PHE A 39 5.25 33.05 -9.28
CA PHE A 39 6.48 33.30 -8.50
C PHE A 39 6.73 32.33 -7.33
N LEU A 40 5.79 31.42 -7.00
CA LEU A 40 5.93 30.39 -5.97
C LEU A 40 5.50 29.02 -6.51
N ASN A 41 6.05 27.97 -5.88
CA ASN A 41 5.55 26.60 -5.97
C ASN A 41 4.02 26.53 -5.87
N ASP A 42 3.42 25.51 -6.47
CA ASP A 42 1.99 25.24 -6.40
C ASP A 42 1.47 25.30 -4.94
N ILE A 43 0.43 26.11 -4.69
CA ILE A 43 -0.19 26.23 -3.35
C ILE A 43 -1.64 25.74 -3.35
N ASN A 44 -2.07 25.18 -2.23
CA ASN A 44 -3.46 24.83 -1.96
C ASN A 44 -4.15 25.99 -1.25
N ILE A 45 -5.25 26.49 -1.82
CA ILE A 45 -5.99 27.63 -1.28
C ILE A 45 -7.40 27.17 -0.92
N ARG A 46 -7.83 27.45 0.31
CA ARG A 46 -9.25 27.47 0.66
C ARG A 46 -9.78 28.85 0.36
N LEU A 47 -10.79 28.95 -0.50
CA LEU A 47 -11.39 30.22 -0.89
C LEU A 47 -12.87 30.23 -0.54
N SER A 48 -13.30 31.32 0.10
CA SER A 48 -14.70 31.63 0.36
C SER A 48 -15.03 32.97 -0.28
N ALA A 49 -16.08 33.03 -1.07
CA ALA A 49 -16.53 34.23 -1.76
C ALA A 49 -18.02 34.47 -1.47
N SER A 50 -18.38 35.67 -1.07
CA SER A 50 -19.77 36.04 -0.77
C SER A 50 -20.10 37.45 -1.26
N VAL A 51 -21.34 37.65 -1.69
CA VAL A 51 -21.87 38.96 -2.07
C VAL A 51 -22.23 39.70 -0.79
N VAL A 52 -21.55 40.82 -0.52
CA VAL A 52 -21.74 41.62 0.69
C VAL A 52 -22.76 42.73 0.48
N LYS A 53 -22.81 43.30 -0.72
CA LYS A 53 -23.75 44.38 -1.05
C LYS A 53 -24.17 44.33 -2.50
N ILE A 54 -25.45 44.60 -2.72
CA ILE A 54 -26.03 44.86 -4.05
C ILE A 54 -26.46 46.32 -4.01
N THR A 55 -25.69 47.22 -4.61
CA THR A 55 -26.05 48.65 -4.66
C THR A 55 -27.01 48.94 -5.81
N ASP A 56 -26.90 48.21 -6.93
CA ASP A 56 -27.62 48.46 -8.19
C ASP A 56 -27.69 47.17 -9.05
N HIS A 57 -28.40 47.20 -10.19
CA HIS A 57 -28.41 46.06 -11.14
C HIS A 57 -27.02 45.72 -11.74
N HIS A 58 -26.03 46.62 -11.65
CA HIS A 58 -24.72 46.47 -12.29
C HIS A 58 -23.54 46.36 -11.31
N HIS A 59 -23.74 46.58 -10.01
CA HIS A 59 -22.65 46.59 -9.02
C HIS A 59 -22.94 45.62 -7.87
N ARG A 60 -22.07 44.62 -7.74
CA ARG A 60 -22.04 43.65 -6.64
C ARG A 60 -20.69 43.73 -5.96
N GLU A 61 -20.68 44.05 -4.67
CA GLU A 61 -19.47 43.94 -3.86
C GLU A 61 -19.33 42.49 -3.40
N ILE A 62 -18.21 41.86 -3.76
CA ILE A 62 -17.90 40.48 -3.38
C ILE A 62 -16.75 40.53 -2.36
N ALA A 63 -16.99 40.03 -1.15
CA ALA A 63 -15.91 39.71 -0.24
C ALA A 63 -15.32 38.36 -0.62
N ILE A 64 -14.00 38.33 -0.78
CA ILE A 64 -13.24 37.10 -1.01
C ILE A 64 -12.28 36.94 0.16
N GLN A 65 -12.40 35.83 0.88
CA GLN A 65 -11.43 35.39 1.85
C GLN A 65 -10.71 34.17 1.27
N PHE A 66 -9.40 34.16 1.36
CA PHE A 66 -8.59 33.00 0.99
C PHE A 66 -7.58 32.72 2.08
N SER A 67 -7.30 31.44 2.30
CA SER A 67 -6.26 30.97 3.20
C SER A 67 -5.40 29.96 2.47
N ASP A 68 -4.08 30.13 2.58
CA ASP A 68 -3.15 29.08 2.20
C ASP A 68 -3.31 27.91 3.18
N ILE A 69 -3.66 26.75 2.65
CA ILE A 69 -3.82 25.50 3.39
C ILE A 69 -2.77 24.47 2.98
N THR A 70 -1.71 24.90 2.28
CA THR A 70 -0.64 24.00 1.79
C THR A 70 0.01 23.25 2.94
N ASP A 71 0.38 23.94 4.02
CA ASP A 71 0.97 23.29 5.20
C ASP A 71 0.01 22.30 5.87
N ILE A 72 -1.29 22.63 5.91
CA ILE A 72 -2.33 21.73 6.46
C ILE A 72 -2.44 20.47 5.61
N LYS A 73 -2.51 20.62 4.28
CA LYS A 73 -2.59 19.48 3.34
C LYS A 73 -1.35 18.61 3.39
N GLU A 74 -0.17 19.23 3.52
CA GLU A 74 1.08 18.50 3.64
C GLU A 74 1.15 17.73 4.97
N GLN A 75 0.71 18.33 6.08
CA GLN A 75 0.59 17.63 7.36
C GLN A 75 -0.42 16.48 7.31
N GLU A 76 -1.59 16.68 6.70
CA GLU A 76 -2.59 15.62 6.47
C GLU A 76 -2.00 14.48 5.64
N ARG A 77 -1.28 14.79 4.55
CA ARG A 77 -0.61 13.79 3.70
C ARG A 77 0.43 13.01 4.48
N GLN A 78 1.28 13.68 5.24
CA GLN A 78 2.30 13.04 6.07
C GLN A 78 1.69 12.16 7.16
N LEU A 79 0.59 12.59 7.79
CA LEU A 79 -0.16 11.79 8.76
C LEU A 79 -0.73 10.53 8.12
N LEU A 80 -1.36 10.67 6.95
CA LEU A 80 -1.91 9.53 6.20
C LEU A 80 -0.80 8.55 5.77
N GLU A 81 0.33 9.06 5.26
CA GLU A 81 1.46 8.23 4.89
C GLU A 81 2.01 7.46 6.08
N ARG A 82 2.21 8.11 7.23
CA ARG A 82 2.66 7.43 8.46
C ARG A 82 1.65 6.41 8.98
N ALA A 83 0.36 6.68 8.83
CA ALA A 83 -0.70 5.78 9.29
C ALA A 83 -0.85 4.52 8.41
N THR A 84 -0.43 4.60 7.13
CA THR A 84 -0.73 3.57 6.12
C THR A 84 0.49 2.93 5.47
N ARG A 85 1.69 3.49 5.65
CA ARG A 85 2.93 2.98 5.05
C ARG A 85 3.99 2.65 6.09
N ASP A 86 4.81 1.66 5.76
CA ASP A 86 6.01 1.30 6.49
C ASP A 86 7.08 2.39 6.27
N PRO A 87 7.64 3.00 7.33
CA PRO A 87 8.55 4.13 7.20
C PRO A 87 9.88 3.78 6.53
N LEU A 88 10.27 2.50 6.51
CA LEU A 88 11.52 2.06 5.90
C LEU A 88 11.35 1.78 4.40
N THR A 89 10.38 0.94 4.05
CA THR A 89 10.20 0.43 2.68
C THR A 89 9.20 1.23 1.86
N SER A 90 8.43 2.12 2.49
CA SER A 90 7.29 2.84 1.90
C SER A 90 6.17 1.93 1.36
N LEU A 91 6.24 0.61 1.59
CA LEU A 91 5.15 -0.30 1.31
C LEU A 91 3.95 -0.02 2.23
N PRO A 92 2.73 -0.42 1.86
CA PRO A 92 1.66 -0.62 2.82
C PRO A 92 2.13 -1.27 4.12
N ASN A 93 1.76 -0.66 5.24
CA ASN A 93 1.97 -1.26 6.56
C ASN A 93 0.84 -2.25 6.89
N ARG A 94 0.88 -2.84 8.09
CA ARG A 94 -0.16 -3.76 8.56
C ARG A 94 -1.59 -3.21 8.45
N ASN A 95 -1.82 -1.93 8.73
CA ASN A 95 -3.15 -1.34 8.68
C ASN A 95 -3.67 -1.26 7.24
N LEU A 96 -2.86 -0.74 6.32
CA LEU A 96 -3.27 -0.67 4.91
C LEU A 96 -3.35 -2.06 4.27
N PHE A 97 -2.51 -2.99 4.70
CA PHE A 97 -2.60 -4.39 4.29
C PHE A 97 -3.97 -5.00 4.65
N LEU A 98 -4.40 -4.87 5.90
CA LEU A 98 -5.68 -5.41 6.36
C LEU A 98 -6.86 -4.77 5.62
N ASP A 99 -6.85 -3.45 5.44
CA ASP A 99 -7.85 -2.75 4.61
C ASP A 99 -7.90 -3.30 3.17
N ARG A 100 -6.75 -3.55 2.55
CA ARG A 100 -6.69 -4.12 1.20
C ARG A 100 -7.19 -5.57 1.16
N LEU A 101 -6.93 -6.34 2.20
CA LEU A 101 -7.38 -7.72 2.32
C LEU A 101 -8.90 -7.79 2.53
N GLU A 102 -9.46 -6.95 3.40
CA GLU A 102 -10.91 -6.80 3.60
C GLU A 102 -11.61 -6.42 2.28
N ASN A 103 -11.04 -5.47 1.54
CA ASN A 103 -11.53 -5.08 0.23
C ASN A 103 -11.51 -6.26 -0.77
N ALA A 104 -10.45 -7.08 -0.77
CA ALA A 104 -10.34 -8.25 -1.64
C ALA A 104 -11.39 -9.32 -1.31
N VAL A 105 -11.62 -9.61 -0.02
CA VAL A 105 -12.69 -10.51 0.44
C VAL A 105 -14.05 -10.01 -0.03
N SER A 106 -14.35 -8.73 0.23
CA SER A 106 -15.57 -8.08 -0.22
C SER A 106 -15.81 -8.19 -1.74
N LEU A 107 -14.75 -8.06 -2.55
CA LEU A 107 -14.83 -8.20 -4.00
C LEU A 107 -15.03 -9.66 -4.43
N SER A 108 -14.40 -10.61 -3.74
CA SER A 108 -14.60 -12.05 -3.97
C SER A 108 -16.03 -12.47 -3.67
N GLU A 109 -16.59 -12.07 -2.53
CA GLU A 109 -17.96 -12.41 -2.13
C GLU A 109 -19.01 -11.85 -3.09
N ARG A 110 -18.82 -10.62 -3.60
CA ARG A 110 -19.76 -9.98 -4.53
C ARG A 110 -19.59 -10.42 -5.98
N GLY A 111 -18.35 -10.62 -6.42
CA GLY A 111 -18.00 -10.81 -7.83
C GLY A 111 -17.58 -12.22 -8.21
N GLY A 112 -17.45 -13.13 -7.23
CA GLY A 112 -16.95 -14.48 -7.43
C GLY A 112 -15.47 -14.55 -7.81
N GLN A 113 -14.71 -13.47 -7.61
CA GLN A 113 -13.30 -13.39 -7.99
C GLN A 113 -12.39 -13.94 -6.89
N SER A 114 -11.75 -15.07 -7.14
CA SER A 114 -10.74 -15.61 -6.23
C SER A 114 -9.47 -14.76 -6.19
N PHE A 115 -8.82 -14.77 -5.04
CA PHE A 115 -7.49 -14.18 -4.83
C PHE A 115 -6.63 -15.10 -3.96
N ALA A 116 -5.32 -14.83 -3.94
CA ALA A 116 -4.38 -15.51 -3.05
C ALA A 116 -3.69 -14.52 -2.12
N LEU A 117 -3.58 -14.92 -0.85
CA LEU A 117 -2.72 -14.29 0.13
C LEU A 117 -1.38 -15.03 0.16
N LEU A 118 -0.30 -14.27 0.05
CA LEU A 118 1.07 -14.74 0.20
C LEU A 118 1.65 -14.18 1.51
N PHE A 119 2.19 -15.06 2.35
CA PHE A 119 3.07 -14.71 3.47
C PHE A 119 4.50 -15.00 3.04
N ILE A 120 5.39 -14.02 3.18
CA ILE A 120 6.75 -14.05 2.63
C ILE A 120 7.72 -13.67 3.75
N ASP A 121 8.54 -14.60 4.18
CA ASP A 121 9.56 -14.41 5.21
C ASP A 121 10.96 -14.55 4.61
N LEU A 122 11.87 -13.66 4.99
CA LEU A 122 13.24 -13.67 4.50
C LEU A 122 14.10 -14.65 5.30
N ASP A 123 14.56 -15.70 4.63
CA ASP A 123 15.30 -16.77 5.27
C ASP A 123 16.63 -16.26 5.86
N TYR A 124 16.86 -16.48 7.15
CA TYR A 124 18.11 -16.09 7.84
C TYR A 124 18.40 -14.58 7.85
N PHE A 125 17.38 -13.72 7.79
CA PHE A 125 17.56 -12.28 7.88
C PHE A 125 18.28 -11.83 9.17
N LYS A 126 17.98 -12.46 10.32
CA LYS A 126 18.69 -12.20 11.60
C LYS A 126 20.21 -12.39 11.43
N SER A 127 20.66 -13.41 10.71
CA SER A 127 22.08 -13.64 10.45
C SER A 127 22.74 -12.54 9.60
N VAL A 128 21.98 -11.86 8.73
CA VAL A 128 22.48 -10.68 8.00
C VAL A 128 22.70 -9.52 8.97
N ASN A 129 21.73 -9.26 9.86
CA ASN A 129 21.85 -8.23 10.89
C ASN A 129 23.02 -8.50 11.84
N ASP A 130 23.17 -9.73 12.32
CA ASP A 130 24.22 -10.09 13.27
C ASP A 130 25.62 -9.96 12.63
N ARG A 131 25.75 -10.27 11.34
CA ARG A 131 27.05 -10.28 10.65
C ARG A 131 27.45 -8.91 10.07
N LEU A 132 26.48 -8.13 9.57
CA LEU A 132 26.75 -6.88 8.86
C LEU A 132 26.26 -5.64 9.59
N GLY A 133 25.36 -5.80 10.57
CA GLY A 133 24.72 -4.74 11.33
C GLY A 133 23.37 -4.32 10.75
N HIS A 134 22.50 -3.79 11.61
CA HIS A 134 21.11 -3.40 11.27
C HIS A 134 21.00 -2.45 10.07
N LYS A 135 21.97 -1.55 9.86
CA LYS A 135 21.98 -0.66 8.68
C LYS A 135 21.91 -1.44 7.36
N TYR A 136 22.62 -2.57 7.26
CA TYR A 136 22.60 -3.40 6.06
C TYR A 136 21.33 -4.24 5.98
N GLY A 137 20.76 -4.65 7.12
CA GLY A 137 19.42 -5.26 7.14
C GLY A 137 18.36 -4.30 6.62
N ASP A 138 18.41 -3.03 7.04
CA ASP A 138 17.48 -2.00 6.58
C ASP A 138 17.58 -1.76 5.08
N GLN A 139 18.81 -1.66 4.55
CA GLN A 139 19.05 -1.57 3.10
C GLN A 139 18.53 -2.82 2.36
N LEU A 140 18.76 -4.01 2.92
CA LEU A 140 18.27 -5.25 2.34
C LEU A 140 16.74 -5.25 2.26
N LEU A 141 16.04 -4.82 3.30
CA LEU A 141 14.58 -4.74 3.34
C LEU A 141 14.03 -3.76 2.28
N ILE A 142 14.68 -2.61 2.09
CA ILE A 142 14.33 -1.65 1.03
C ILE A 142 14.47 -2.29 -0.35
N GLU A 143 15.58 -2.97 -0.62
CA GLU A 143 15.83 -3.62 -1.90
C GLU A 143 14.88 -4.81 -2.15
N VAL A 144 14.56 -5.58 -1.11
CA VAL A 144 13.56 -6.66 -1.16
C VAL A 144 12.20 -6.09 -1.53
N ALA A 145 11.77 -5.01 -0.88
CA ALA A 145 10.51 -4.34 -1.18
C ALA A 145 10.43 -3.89 -2.65
N ALA A 146 11.53 -3.32 -3.18
CA ALA A 146 11.62 -2.93 -4.59
C ALA A 146 11.49 -4.14 -5.53
N ARG A 147 12.16 -5.27 -5.22
CA ARG A 147 12.07 -6.50 -6.03
C ARG A 147 10.68 -7.13 -5.99
N LEU A 148 10.04 -7.16 -4.82
CA LEU A 148 8.68 -7.69 -4.69
C LEU A 148 7.69 -6.88 -5.52
N ASN A 149 7.77 -5.55 -5.49
CA ASN A 149 6.94 -4.68 -6.34
C ASN A 149 7.15 -4.93 -7.84
N GLN A 150 8.37 -5.26 -8.29
CA GLN A 150 8.64 -5.62 -9.69
C GLN A 150 8.14 -7.03 -10.06
N CYS A 151 7.95 -7.89 -9.07
CA CYS A 151 7.42 -9.23 -9.28
C CYS A 151 5.92 -9.22 -9.57
N LEU A 152 5.20 -8.25 -9.02
CA LEU A 152 3.74 -8.22 -8.99
C LEU A 152 3.16 -7.10 -9.87
N ARG A 153 1.86 -7.20 -10.16
CA ARG A 153 1.16 -6.20 -10.99
C ARG A 153 0.71 -5.04 -10.11
N ARG A 154 0.38 -3.91 -10.73
CA ARG A 154 -0.17 -2.74 -10.02
C ARG A 154 -1.50 -3.03 -9.29
N SER A 155 -2.26 -4.02 -9.76
CA SER A 155 -3.50 -4.48 -9.12
C SER A 155 -3.25 -5.30 -7.85
N ASP A 156 -2.07 -5.89 -7.72
CA ASP A 156 -1.68 -6.68 -6.55
C ASP A 156 -1.15 -5.73 -5.47
N THR A 157 -1.29 -6.13 -4.22
CA THR A 157 -0.80 -5.34 -3.08
C THR A 157 0.38 -6.08 -2.47
N VAL A 158 1.51 -5.39 -2.28
CA VAL A 158 2.63 -5.87 -1.44
C VAL A 158 2.64 -5.04 -0.17
N ALA A 159 2.82 -5.66 0.97
CA ALA A 159 2.93 -4.98 2.26
C ALA A 159 4.11 -5.50 3.06
N ARG A 160 4.56 -4.71 4.02
CA ARG A 160 5.47 -5.15 5.08
C ARG A 160 4.74 -5.05 6.41
N VAL A 161 4.56 -6.19 7.08
CA VAL A 161 3.70 -6.28 8.27
C VAL A 161 4.52 -6.09 9.55
N GLY A 162 5.81 -6.44 9.53
CA GLY A 162 6.76 -6.24 10.61
C GLY A 162 8.09 -6.92 10.29
N GLY A 163 9.17 -6.58 10.99
CA GLY A 163 10.46 -7.28 10.89
C GLY A 163 10.91 -7.53 9.44
N ASP A 164 11.08 -8.79 9.10
CA ASP A 164 11.40 -9.36 7.79
C ASP A 164 10.20 -10.03 7.09
N GLU A 165 8.99 -9.79 7.61
CA GLU A 165 7.74 -10.35 7.11
C GLU A 165 7.07 -9.41 6.09
N PHE A 166 6.92 -9.93 4.89
CA PHE A 166 6.18 -9.30 3.81
C PHE A 166 4.93 -10.11 3.50
N THR A 167 3.91 -9.43 2.99
CA THR A 167 2.70 -10.09 2.48
C THR A 167 2.37 -9.60 1.09
N ALA A 168 1.66 -10.43 0.33
CA ALA A 168 1.09 -9.99 -0.93
C ALA A 168 -0.34 -10.50 -1.14
N VAL A 169 -1.22 -9.61 -1.60
CA VAL A 169 -2.57 -9.94 -2.05
C VAL A 169 -2.55 -9.98 -3.58
N VAL A 170 -2.60 -11.19 -4.15
CA VAL A 170 -2.59 -11.42 -5.59
C VAL A 170 -4.03 -11.60 -6.07
N THR A 171 -4.51 -10.64 -6.84
CA THR A 171 -5.92 -10.57 -7.25
C THR A 171 -6.16 -11.31 -8.56
N ASN A 172 -7.41 -11.71 -8.81
CA ASN A 172 -7.84 -12.34 -10.05
C ASN A 172 -7.05 -13.63 -10.38
N THR A 173 -6.94 -14.51 -9.38
CA THR A 173 -6.23 -15.79 -9.53
C THR A 173 -7.18 -16.84 -10.09
N ILE A 174 -7.12 -17.05 -11.40
CA ILE A 174 -7.99 -18.00 -12.12
C ILE A 174 -7.64 -19.45 -11.78
N ASN A 175 -6.36 -19.76 -11.51
CA ASN A 175 -5.89 -21.10 -11.16
C ASN A 175 -4.61 -21.08 -10.30
N CYS A 176 -4.31 -22.22 -9.67
CA CYS A 176 -3.10 -22.40 -8.85
C CYS A 176 -1.80 -22.20 -9.64
N THR A 177 -1.80 -22.56 -10.93
CA THR A 177 -0.63 -22.41 -11.80
C THR A 177 -0.17 -20.96 -11.92
N HIS A 178 -1.10 -20.00 -11.97
CA HIS A 178 -0.75 -18.58 -12.00
C HIS A 178 -0.04 -18.15 -10.71
N ILE A 179 -0.53 -18.63 -9.56
CA ILE A 179 0.07 -18.35 -8.25
C ILE A 179 1.47 -18.96 -8.16
N GLU A 180 1.64 -20.21 -8.60
CA GLU A 180 2.95 -20.87 -8.65
C GLU A 180 3.97 -20.12 -9.52
N ILE A 181 3.54 -19.56 -10.66
CA ILE A 181 4.42 -18.77 -11.51
C ILE A 181 4.87 -17.51 -10.77
N ILE A 182 3.97 -16.85 -10.05
CA ILE A 182 4.26 -15.65 -9.27
C ILE A 182 5.22 -15.96 -8.12
N THR A 183 4.96 -17.02 -7.33
CA THR A 183 5.84 -17.37 -6.21
C THR A 183 7.22 -17.80 -6.69
N LYS A 184 7.31 -18.63 -7.75
CA LYS A 184 8.61 -18.96 -8.38
C LYS A 184 9.35 -17.72 -8.88
N LYS A 185 8.64 -16.74 -9.46
CA LYS A 185 9.22 -15.46 -9.88
C LYS A 185 9.77 -14.69 -8.67
N ILE A 186 9.03 -14.65 -7.56
CA ILE A 186 9.46 -14.00 -6.32
C ILE A 186 10.71 -14.69 -5.76
N ASN A 187 10.67 -16.01 -5.52
CA ASN A 187 11.82 -16.78 -5.03
C ASN A 187 13.06 -16.55 -5.90
N ALA A 188 12.92 -16.64 -7.23
CA ALA A 188 14.04 -16.41 -8.15
C ALA A 188 14.55 -14.96 -8.14
N ALA A 189 13.69 -13.96 -7.92
CA ALA A 189 14.09 -12.56 -7.83
C ALA A 189 14.82 -12.26 -6.51
N ILE A 190 14.35 -12.81 -5.39
CA ILE A 190 14.98 -12.63 -4.07
C ILE A 190 16.32 -13.37 -4.01
N ALA A 191 16.42 -14.58 -4.58
CA ALA A 191 17.67 -15.35 -4.60
C ALA A 191 18.83 -14.69 -5.38
N LYS A 192 18.57 -13.64 -6.17
CA LYS A 192 19.64 -12.88 -6.85
C LYS A 192 20.46 -12.09 -5.81
N PRO A 193 21.78 -11.93 -6.00
CA PRO A 193 22.59 -11.13 -5.09
C PRO A 193 22.08 -9.69 -4.97
N PHE A 194 22.04 -9.16 -3.75
CA PHE A 194 21.81 -7.76 -3.42
C PHE A 194 23.15 -7.05 -3.30
N ASP A 195 23.27 -5.85 -3.87
CA ASP A 195 24.44 -4.99 -3.68
C ASP A 195 24.10 -3.96 -2.60
N LEU A 196 24.69 -4.11 -1.42
CA LEU A 196 24.48 -3.25 -0.26
C LEU A 196 25.77 -2.48 0.01
N ASP A 197 25.89 -1.28 -0.56
CA ASP A 197 27.09 -0.43 -0.49
C ASP A 197 28.38 -1.17 -0.90
N GLY A 198 28.35 -1.94 -1.99
CA GLY A 198 29.49 -2.69 -2.52
C GLY A 198 29.65 -4.09 -1.91
N LYS A 199 28.80 -4.49 -0.96
CA LYS A 199 28.77 -5.85 -0.40
C LYS A 199 27.68 -6.68 -1.08
N LYS A 200 28.08 -7.80 -1.67
CA LYS A 200 27.13 -8.77 -2.22
C LYS A 200 26.55 -9.62 -1.10
N VAL A 201 25.23 -9.56 -0.92
CA VAL A 201 24.47 -10.37 0.03
C VAL A 201 23.50 -11.25 -0.74
N CYS A 202 23.47 -12.54 -0.42
CA CYS A 202 22.49 -13.47 -0.97
C CYS A 202 21.57 -13.90 0.17
N ILE A 203 20.27 -13.80 -0.06
CA ILE A 203 19.22 -14.26 0.85
C ILE A 203 18.14 -14.96 0.00
N THR A 204 17.33 -15.78 0.64
CA THR A 204 16.17 -16.43 0.02
C THR A 204 14.90 -16.07 0.80
N CYS A 205 13.75 -16.53 0.33
CA CYS A 205 12.51 -16.37 1.07
C CYS A 205 11.70 -17.66 1.09
N SER A 206 10.98 -17.86 2.18
CA SER A 206 9.97 -18.91 2.33
C SER A 206 8.58 -18.29 2.17
N ILE A 207 7.73 -18.89 1.33
CA ILE A 207 6.42 -18.33 0.98
C ILE A 207 5.30 -19.30 1.37
N GLY A 208 4.36 -18.83 2.18
CA GLY A 208 3.07 -19.49 2.42
C GLY A 208 1.99 -18.93 1.51
N ILE A 209 1.13 -19.80 0.99
CA ILE A 209 0.07 -19.43 0.06
C ILE A 209 -1.25 -19.93 0.62
N SER A 210 -2.23 -19.03 0.78
CA SER A 210 -3.61 -19.37 1.08
C SER A 210 -4.57 -18.69 0.09
N ARG A 211 -5.60 -19.41 -0.36
CA ARG A 211 -6.52 -18.99 -1.41
C ARG A 211 -7.88 -18.68 -0.81
N TYR A 212 -8.48 -17.58 -1.23
CA TYR A 212 -9.85 -17.24 -0.85
C TYR A 212 -10.78 -17.38 -2.07
N PRO A 213 -11.94 -18.05 -1.94
CA PRO A 213 -12.51 -18.62 -0.71
C PRO A 213 -12.15 -20.10 -0.43
N ASP A 214 -11.26 -20.71 -1.22
CA ASP A 214 -11.03 -22.16 -1.20
C ASP A 214 -10.42 -22.70 0.11
N ASP A 215 -9.46 -21.95 0.68
CA ASP A 215 -8.69 -22.37 1.85
C ASP A 215 -9.20 -21.70 3.14
N ALA A 216 -10.06 -20.67 3.04
CA ALA A 216 -10.57 -19.96 4.20
C ALA A 216 -11.94 -19.30 4.01
N GLN A 217 -12.69 -19.21 5.12
CA GLN A 217 -14.03 -18.61 5.16
C GLN A 217 -14.02 -17.15 5.62
N ASP A 218 -12.98 -16.75 6.36
CA ASP A 218 -12.80 -15.39 6.86
C ASP A 218 -11.32 -14.97 6.80
N ILE A 219 -11.06 -13.71 7.14
CA ILE A 219 -9.73 -13.09 7.08
C ILE A 219 -8.79 -13.69 8.13
N GLU A 220 -9.28 -13.99 9.33
CA GLU A 220 -8.45 -14.51 10.42
C GLU A 220 -7.92 -15.90 10.05
N TYR A 221 -8.80 -16.78 9.55
CA TYR A 221 -8.42 -18.10 9.10
C TYR A 221 -7.57 -18.06 7.82
N LEU A 222 -7.78 -17.08 6.93
CA LEU A 222 -6.93 -16.87 5.75
C LEU A 222 -5.49 -16.49 6.14
N LEU A 223 -5.33 -15.60 7.12
CA LEU A 223 -4.02 -15.22 7.66
C LEU A 223 -3.34 -16.42 8.34
N HIS A 224 -4.08 -17.16 9.16
CA HIS A 224 -3.59 -18.37 9.84
C HIS A 224 -3.10 -19.43 8.85
N THR A 225 -3.94 -19.80 7.87
CA THR A 225 -3.58 -20.80 6.84
C THR A 225 -2.39 -20.38 5.98
N ALA A 226 -2.26 -19.08 5.66
CA ALA A 226 -1.08 -18.56 4.96
C ALA A 226 0.20 -18.68 5.79
N ASP A 227 0.13 -18.39 7.09
CA ASP A 227 1.24 -18.53 8.03
C ASP A 227 1.68 -20.00 8.20
N LEU A 228 0.72 -20.91 8.39
CA LEU A 228 0.98 -22.36 8.44
C LEU A 228 1.71 -22.86 7.20
N ALA A 229 1.23 -22.44 6.02
CA ALA A 229 1.86 -22.81 4.75
C ALA A 229 3.29 -22.26 4.63
N MET A 230 3.55 -21.07 5.16
CA MET A 230 4.89 -20.45 5.17
C MET A 230 5.83 -21.21 6.11
N TYR A 231 5.37 -21.57 7.30
CA TYR A 231 6.14 -22.38 8.24
C TYR A 231 6.50 -23.74 7.62
N HIS A 232 5.54 -24.39 6.97
CA HIS A 232 5.80 -25.63 6.24
C HIS A 232 6.81 -25.45 5.09
N ALA A 233 6.80 -24.31 4.39
CA ALA A 233 7.84 -23.97 3.41
C ALA A 233 9.24 -23.87 4.05
N LYS A 234 9.34 -23.30 5.27
CA LYS A 234 10.60 -23.27 6.04
C LYS A 234 11.07 -24.69 6.40
N GLN A 235 10.15 -25.57 6.82
CA GLN A 235 10.48 -26.96 7.15
C GLN A 235 10.92 -27.79 5.94
N LYS A 236 10.38 -27.49 4.74
CA LYS A 236 10.79 -28.12 3.46
C LYS A 236 12.19 -27.73 2.97
N GLY A 237 12.97 -27.02 3.78
CA GLY A 237 14.33 -26.61 3.46
C GLY A 237 14.48 -25.15 3.02
N ARG A 238 13.44 -24.32 3.23
CA ARG A 238 13.43 -22.88 2.88
C ARG A 238 13.58 -22.61 1.38
N ASN A 239 13.66 -21.35 0.97
CA ASN A 239 13.77 -20.93 -0.43
C ASN A 239 12.72 -21.59 -1.35
N THR A 240 11.49 -21.71 -0.86
CA THR A 240 10.41 -22.38 -1.57
C THR A 240 9.07 -21.75 -1.22
N SER A 241 8.02 -22.21 -1.89
CA SER A 241 6.64 -21.84 -1.59
C SER A 241 5.80 -23.07 -1.30
N SER A 242 4.88 -22.99 -0.34
CA SER A 242 3.88 -24.04 -0.09
C SER A 242 2.48 -23.44 -0.16
N PHE A 243 1.58 -24.17 -0.81
CA PHE A 243 0.14 -23.99 -0.59
C PHE A 243 -0.23 -24.53 0.77
N PHE A 244 -1.22 -23.91 1.39
CA PHE A 244 -1.93 -24.50 2.51
C PHE A 244 -2.55 -25.82 2.06
N LEU A 245 -2.48 -26.81 2.94
CA LEU A 245 -3.20 -28.05 2.82
C LEU A 245 -3.87 -28.32 4.18
N PRO A 246 -5.12 -28.81 4.23
CA PRO A 246 -5.84 -29.01 5.49
C PRO A 246 -5.09 -29.87 6.53
N GLU A 247 -4.22 -30.77 6.10
CA GLU A 247 -3.39 -31.60 6.97
C GLU A 247 -2.40 -30.79 7.82
N MET A 248 -2.05 -29.56 7.41
CA MET A 248 -1.10 -28.70 8.13
C MET A 248 -1.68 -28.13 9.43
N ASP A 249 -3.01 -27.97 9.52
CA ASP A 249 -3.68 -27.37 10.69
C ASP A 249 -3.58 -28.26 11.95
N GLY A 250 -3.40 -29.57 11.74
CA GLY A 250 -3.29 -30.56 12.82
C GLY A 250 -1.88 -30.74 13.42
N ASP A 251 -0.82 -30.30 12.72
CA ASP A 251 0.57 -30.48 13.16
C ASP A 251 1.09 -29.30 14.00
N THR A 252 0.41 -28.15 14.01
CA THR A 252 0.90 -26.91 14.64
C THR A 252 0.59 -26.71 16.12
N THR A 253 -0.12 -27.63 16.78
CA THR A 253 -0.46 -27.48 18.20
C THR A 253 0.72 -27.60 19.16
N ASP A 254 1.92 -28.01 18.72
CA ASP A 254 3.04 -28.31 19.62
C ASP A 254 4.25 -27.36 19.56
N GLU A 255 4.37 -26.45 18.57
CA GLU A 255 5.65 -25.74 18.34
C GLU A 255 5.61 -24.20 18.24
N ALA A 256 4.43 -23.58 18.08
CA ALA A 256 4.29 -22.11 17.97
C ALA A 256 4.76 -21.31 19.22
N GLY A 257 5.10 -22.00 20.32
CA GLY A 257 5.61 -21.39 21.55
C GLY A 257 7.13 -21.24 21.66
N LYS A 258 7.94 -21.66 20.67
CA LYS A 258 9.41 -21.73 20.83
C LYS A 258 10.25 -20.65 20.14
N GLU A 259 9.73 -19.87 19.20
CA GLU A 259 10.54 -18.85 18.50
C GLU A 259 10.37 -17.41 19.01
N VAL A 260 9.45 -17.15 19.95
CA VAL A 260 9.39 -15.87 20.68
C VAL A 260 10.31 -15.94 21.92
N GLY A 261 11.62 -16.03 21.71
CA GLY A 261 12.57 -16.07 22.83
C GLY A 261 14.00 -16.52 22.53
N SER A 262 14.72 -15.84 21.63
CA SER A 262 16.20 -15.73 21.64
C SER A 262 16.71 -14.67 20.67
#